data_AF-A0A0F8XG71-F1
#
_entry.id   AF-A0A0F8XG71-F1
#
_cell.length_a   1.000
_cell.length_b   1.000
_cell.length_c   1.000
_cell.angle_alpha   90.00
_cell.angle_beta   90.00
_cell.angle_gamma   90.00
#
_symmetry.space_group_name_H-M   'P 1'
#
loop_
_entity.id
_entity.type
_entity.pdbx_description
1 polymer ?
#
loop_
_entity_poly.entity_id
_entity_poly.type
_entity_poly.pdbx_seq_one_letter_code
_entity_poly.pdbx_strand_id
1 'polypeptide(L)'
;IDGWEVLDRFTTADAMTAERARRGADVNRATLAKMVRGRLKADVVVFGQASGAGATKTIRACVVDYRDAAGTWPGKPALDKTYKMTYWTDLRFVLEDAVSAVTGHVFTHPSEDLAILDPASVEAWNKNPNLIANPSFAEGAAGRLAKWEGVIESHRYKPPWTVQSVAPIQQDRRRMILWSPLPDGGKGKAVQFAMPSSVAGMHGLACYSDWIEVAVGARYRCAITYASKGPTFLPFVKGYALIHTPGEAAPQRREVYRRQFPKLKSTGGAWKTAVADLVPSVLPPKHGHRQPYKLRWIRVDLYCYWPKGRLWVKDVTLKLVESPTADGRVKDPMTPKELRSKQ
;
A
#
# COMPACT_ATOMS: atom_id res chain seq x y z
N ILE A 1 -0.38 -2.98 -16.14
CA ILE A 1 -1.49 -3.78 -15.57
C ILE A 1 -1.30 -5.19 -16.10
N ASP A 2 -0.90 -6.15 -15.26
CA ASP A 2 -0.75 -7.58 -15.64
C ASP A 2 -0.22 -7.85 -17.07
N GLY A 3 1.06 -7.53 -17.34
CA GLY A 3 1.66 -7.68 -18.68
C GLY A 3 1.39 -6.55 -19.69
N TRP A 4 0.48 -5.62 -19.37
CA TRP A 4 0.21 -4.44 -20.20
C TRP A 4 0.92 -3.18 -19.70
N GLU A 5 1.58 -2.46 -20.59
CA GLU A 5 2.06 -1.10 -20.34
C GLU A 5 0.92 -0.10 -20.57
N VAL A 6 0.67 0.77 -19.59
CA VAL A 6 -0.34 1.84 -19.73
C VAL A 6 0.39 3.14 -19.96
N LEU A 7 0.20 3.72 -21.15
CA LEU A 7 0.78 5.01 -21.50
C LEU A 7 0.22 6.10 -20.59
N ASP A 8 1.10 6.92 -20.04
CA ASP A 8 0.68 7.97 -19.12
C ASP A 8 0.01 9.14 -19.86
N ARG A 9 -0.67 9.99 -19.07
CA ARG A 9 -1.46 11.11 -19.60
C ARG A 9 -0.59 12.16 -20.31
N PHE A 10 0.68 12.29 -19.97
CA PHE A 10 1.60 13.26 -20.55
C PHE A 10 2.09 12.77 -21.90
N THR A 11 2.56 11.52 -22.01
CA THR A 11 2.88 10.90 -23.30
C THR A 11 1.71 10.97 -24.27
N THR A 12 0.51 10.68 -23.76
CA THR A 12 -0.72 10.78 -24.56
C THR A 12 -1.02 12.23 -24.96
N ALA A 13 -0.88 13.21 -24.05
CA ALA A 13 -1.11 14.62 -24.35
C ALA A 13 -0.10 15.20 -25.35
N ASP A 14 1.17 14.82 -25.24
CA ASP A 14 2.22 15.23 -26.16
C ASP A 14 1.95 14.69 -27.56
N ALA A 15 1.50 13.43 -27.66
CA ALA A 15 1.10 12.84 -28.93
C ALA A 15 -0.13 13.53 -29.54
N MET A 16 -1.14 13.83 -28.72
CA MET A 16 -2.31 14.60 -29.17
C MET A 16 -1.93 15.99 -29.66
N THR A 17 -1.01 16.67 -28.96
CA THR A 17 -0.55 18.02 -29.33
C THR A 17 0.21 17.98 -30.66
N ALA A 18 1.10 17.00 -30.84
CA ALA A 18 1.86 16.84 -32.08
C ALA A 18 0.96 16.55 -33.29
N GLU A 19 -0.10 15.76 -33.12
CA GLU A 19 -1.07 15.44 -34.18
C GLU A 19 -2.20 16.47 -34.28
N ARG A 20 -2.15 17.56 -33.50
CA ARG A 20 -3.20 18.59 -33.39
C ARG A 20 -4.59 18.00 -33.12
N ALA A 21 -4.63 16.86 -32.43
CA ALA A 21 -5.86 16.18 -32.05
C ALA A 21 -6.50 16.88 -30.85
N ARG A 22 -7.80 17.19 -30.93
CA ARG A 22 -8.57 17.73 -29.80
C ARG A 22 -9.14 16.59 -28.95
N ARG A 23 -9.33 16.84 -27.65
CA ARG A 23 -10.09 15.93 -26.78
C ARG A 23 -11.59 16.20 -26.97
N GLY A 24 -12.43 15.17 -26.82
CA GLY A 24 -13.88 15.31 -26.80
C GLY A 24 -14.59 14.48 -27.88
N ALA A 25 -15.90 14.67 -28.00
CA ALA A 25 -16.75 13.91 -28.90
C ALA A 25 -16.41 14.12 -30.39
N ASP A 26 -15.90 15.31 -30.74
CA ASP A 26 -15.63 15.73 -32.12
C ASP A 26 -14.22 15.39 -32.60
N VAL A 27 -13.50 14.53 -31.87
CA VAL A 27 -12.15 14.15 -32.24
C VAL A 27 -12.14 13.38 -33.57
N ASN A 28 -11.27 13.78 -34.50
CA ASN A 28 -11.09 13.08 -35.77
C ASN A 28 -10.50 11.68 -35.50
N ARG A 29 -11.31 10.65 -35.72
CA ARG A 29 -10.96 9.25 -35.44
C ARG A 29 -9.83 8.73 -36.32
N ALA A 30 -9.71 9.21 -37.56
CA ALA A 30 -8.59 8.85 -38.43
C ALA A 30 -7.26 9.42 -37.90
N THR A 31 -7.29 10.67 -37.39
CA THR A 31 -6.13 11.27 -36.71
C THR A 31 -5.75 10.50 -35.46
N LEU A 32 -6.72 10.09 -34.64
CA LEU A 32 -6.46 9.24 -33.47
C LEU A 32 -5.87 7.89 -33.85
N ALA A 33 -6.42 7.23 -34.88
CA ALA A 33 -5.90 5.95 -35.37
C ALA A 33 -4.43 6.06 -35.78
N LYS A 34 -4.08 7.10 -36.54
CA LYS A 34 -2.72 7.40 -36.97
C LYS A 34 -1.80 7.69 -35.78
N MET A 35 -2.26 8.54 -34.85
CA MET A 35 -1.52 8.88 -33.63
C MET A 35 -1.18 7.64 -32.81
N VAL A 36 -2.19 6.79 -32.60
CA VAL A 36 -2.09 5.57 -31.80
C VAL A 36 -1.12 4.58 -32.42
N ARG A 37 -1.29 4.26 -33.72
CA ARG A 37 -0.45 3.27 -34.39
C ARG A 37 0.97 3.78 -34.64
N GLY A 38 1.12 5.07 -34.90
CA GLY A 38 2.41 5.67 -35.23
C GLY A 38 3.21 6.05 -33.99
N ARG A 39 2.78 7.11 -33.31
CA ARG A 39 3.56 7.74 -32.24
C ARG A 39 3.48 6.97 -30.93
N LEU A 40 2.29 6.52 -30.57
CA LEU A 40 2.09 5.79 -29.31
C LEU A 40 2.41 4.30 -29.43
N LYS A 41 2.30 3.74 -30.64
CA LYS A 41 2.43 2.30 -30.93
C LYS A 41 1.62 1.43 -29.96
N ALA A 42 0.42 1.88 -29.58
CA ALA A 42 -0.38 1.14 -28.61
C ALA A 42 -1.14 0.00 -29.29
N ASP A 43 -1.14 -1.17 -28.65
CA ASP A 43 -1.86 -2.36 -29.11
C ASP A 43 -3.37 -2.25 -28.91
N VAL A 44 -3.79 -1.59 -27.82
CA VAL A 44 -5.20 -1.44 -27.44
C VAL A 44 -5.49 -0.01 -27.02
N VAL A 45 -6.64 0.52 -27.47
CA VAL A 45 -7.15 1.83 -27.06
C VAL A 45 -8.52 1.67 -26.42
N VAL A 46 -8.65 2.17 -25.20
CA VAL A 46 -9.94 2.32 -24.52
C VAL A 46 -10.35 3.78 -24.56
N PHE A 47 -11.55 4.07 -25.04
CA PHE A 47 -12.10 5.43 -25.05
C PHE A 47 -13.59 5.41 -24.79
N GLY A 48 -14.15 6.52 -24.32
CA GLY A 48 -15.53 6.52 -23.88
C GLY A 48 -16.02 7.82 -23.28
N GLN A 49 -17.21 7.75 -22.70
CA GLN A 49 -17.86 8.84 -22.00
C GLN A 49 -18.18 8.43 -20.57
N ALA A 50 -17.99 9.38 -19.66
CA ALA A 50 -18.43 9.26 -18.27
C ALA A 50 -19.57 10.23 -18.03
N SER A 51 -20.68 9.76 -17.46
CA SER A 51 -21.86 10.57 -17.10
C SER A 51 -22.29 10.28 -15.67
N GLY A 52 -23.12 11.15 -15.08
CA GLY A 52 -23.60 11.02 -13.70
C GLY A 52 -22.92 11.97 -12.70
N ALA A 53 -23.51 12.09 -11.51
CA ALA A 53 -23.11 13.04 -10.47
C ALA A 53 -22.34 12.38 -9.32
N GLY A 54 -21.47 13.16 -8.66
CA GLY A 54 -20.71 12.70 -7.49
C GLY A 54 -19.80 11.52 -7.81
N ALA A 55 -19.76 10.54 -6.89
CA ALA A 55 -18.95 9.32 -7.01
C ALA A 55 -19.59 8.25 -7.93
N THR A 56 -20.85 8.39 -8.33
CA THR A 56 -21.51 7.40 -9.19
C THR A 56 -21.40 7.85 -10.64
N LYS A 57 -20.68 7.09 -11.46
CA LYS A 57 -20.46 7.38 -12.88
C LYS A 57 -20.90 6.22 -13.75
N THR A 58 -21.74 6.49 -14.73
CA THR A 58 -21.99 5.55 -15.83
C THR A 58 -20.91 5.75 -16.88
N ILE A 59 -20.13 4.70 -17.11
CA ILE A 59 -19.08 4.68 -18.12
C ILE A 59 -19.55 3.88 -19.31
N ARG A 60 -19.52 4.52 -20.47
CA ARG A 60 -19.68 3.89 -21.77
C ARG A 60 -18.34 3.88 -22.46
N ALA A 61 -17.75 2.71 -22.64
CA ALA A 61 -16.42 2.57 -23.22
C ALA A 61 -16.44 1.67 -24.46
N CYS A 62 -15.69 2.06 -25.47
CA CYS A 62 -15.33 1.25 -26.62
C CYS A 62 -13.85 0.89 -26.54
N VAL A 63 -13.51 -0.27 -27.09
CA VAL A 63 -12.12 -0.73 -27.21
C VAL A 63 -11.78 -0.98 -28.67
N VAL A 64 -10.68 -0.39 -29.12
CA VAL A 64 -10.04 -0.69 -30.40
C VAL A 64 -8.84 -1.57 -30.11
N ASP A 65 -8.88 -2.81 -30.59
CA ASP A 65 -7.76 -3.74 -30.52
C ASP A 65 -7.04 -3.74 -31.88
N TYR A 66 -5.79 -3.30 -31.92
CA TYR A 66 -4.98 -3.24 -33.13
C TYR A 66 -4.18 -4.52 -33.39
N ARG A 67 -4.23 -5.49 -32.48
CA ARG A 67 -3.55 -6.79 -32.64
C ARG A 67 -4.26 -7.66 -33.68
N ASP A 68 -5.59 -7.59 -33.71
CA ASP A 68 -6.41 -8.18 -34.76
C ASP A 68 -6.44 -7.22 -35.96
N ALA A 69 -5.90 -7.70 -37.08
CA ALA A 69 -5.63 -6.96 -38.32
C ALA A 69 -6.58 -5.77 -38.57
N ALA A 70 -6.04 -4.57 -38.30
CA ALA A 70 -6.48 -3.22 -38.66
C ALA A 70 -7.16 -2.36 -37.58
N GLY A 71 -7.63 -2.89 -36.44
CA GLY A 71 -8.24 -2.07 -35.37
C GLY A 71 -9.33 -1.11 -35.87
N THR A 72 -10.57 -1.58 -35.97
CA THR A 72 -11.66 -0.78 -36.57
C THR A 72 -12.18 0.27 -35.60
N TRP A 73 -12.21 1.54 -35.99
CA TRP A 73 -12.88 2.61 -35.23
C TRP A 73 -14.39 2.65 -35.51
N PRO A 74 -15.27 2.94 -34.53
CA PRO A 74 -15.01 3.37 -33.15
C PRO A 74 -14.68 2.24 -32.14
N GLY A 75 -14.12 1.12 -32.57
CA GLY A 75 -13.89 -0.02 -31.68
C GLY A 75 -15.17 -0.77 -31.39
N LYS A 76 -15.03 -1.90 -30.70
CA LYS A 76 -16.18 -2.66 -30.21
C LYS A 76 -16.68 -1.97 -28.93
N PRO A 77 -18.00 -1.71 -28.78
CA PRO A 77 -18.57 -1.36 -27.49
C PRO A 77 -18.19 -2.44 -26.48
N ALA A 78 -17.47 -2.04 -25.44
CA ALA A 78 -16.93 -2.94 -24.45
C ALA A 78 -17.71 -2.85 -23.13
N LEU A 79 -18.21 -1.65 -22.80
CA LEU A 79 -18.90 -1.38 -21.55
C LEU A 79 -20.04 -0.37 -21.72
N ASP A 80 -21.15 -0.65 -21.07
CA ASP A 80 -22.13 0.35 -20.60
C ASP A 80 -22.49 -0.03 -19.15
N LYS A 81 -21.74 0.50 -18.19
CA LYS A 81 -21.82 0.06 -16.79
C LYS A 81 -21.65 1.24 -15.83
N THR A 82 -22.43 1.22 -14.75
CA THR A 82 -22.33 2.19 -13.67
C THR A 82 -21.28 1.73 -12.64
N TYR A 83 -20.31 2.60 -12.39
CA TYR A 83 -19.26 2.43 -11.41
C TYR A 83 -19.42 3.42 -10.28
N LYS A 84 -19.09 3.00 -9.06
CA LYS A 84 -18.90 3.90 -7.93
C LYS A 84 -17.42 4.31 -7.87
N MET A 85 -17.10 5.38 -8.57
CA MET A 85 -15.78 6.01 -8.63
C MET A 85 -15.55 6.91 -7.41
N THR A 86 -15.11 6.30 -6.32
CA THR A 86 -14.75 7.01 -5.09
C THR A 86 -13.33 7.59 -5.18
N TYR A 87 -12.47 6.94 -5.97
CA TYR A 87 -11.08 7.34 -6.19
C TYR A 87 -10.74 7.33 -7.67
N TRP A 88 -9.76 8.15 -8.06
CA TRP A 88 -9.25 8.18 -9.44
C TRP A 88 -8.67 6.82 -9.88
N THR A 89 -8.22 6.00 -8.92
CA THR A 89 -7.76 4.63 -9.18
C THR A 89 -8.86 3.70 -9.65
N ASP A 90 -10.14 4.04 -9.42
CA ASP A 90 -11.27 3.20 -9.84
C ASP A 90 -11.42 3.18 -11.37
N LEU A 91 -10.84 4.15 -12.08
CA LEU A 91 -10.70 4.13 -13.54
C LEU A 91 -9.89 2.92 -14.02
N ARG A 92 -9.00 2.38 -13.18
CA ARG A 92 -8.24 1.17 -13.50
C ARG A 92 -9.19 -0.01 -13.75
N PHE A 93 -10.17 -0.23 -12.88
CA PHE A 93 -11.12 -1.32 -13.01
C PHE A 93 -12.00 -1.17 -14.26
N VAL A 94 -12.34 0.07 -14.61
CA VAL A 94 -13.04 0.38 -15.86
C VAL A 94 -12.20 -0.02 -17.07
N LEU A 95 -10.91 0.31 -17.08
CA LEU A 95 -9.99 -0.09 -18.15
C LEU A 95 -9.83 -1.61 -18.22
N GLU A 96 -9.67 -2.26 -17.07
CA GLU A 96 -9.55 -3.71 -16.97
C GLU A 96 -10.82 -4.43 -17.48
N ASP A 97 -12.02 -4.00 -17.06
CA ASP A 97 -13.29 -4.55 -17.56
C ASP A 97 -13.42 -4.35 -19.08
N ALA A 98 -13.05 -3.17 -19.61
CA ALA A 98 -13.16 -2.85 -21.03
C ALA A 98 -12.22 -3.72 -21.88
N VAL A 99 -10.94 -3.82 -21.45
CA VAL A 99 -9.94 -4.64 -22.15
C VAL A 99 -10.33 -6.12 -22.04
N SER A 100 -10.81 -6.59 -20.88
CA SER A 100 -11.27 -7.98 -20.72
C SER A 100 -12.40 -8.32 -21.69
N ALA A 101 -13.39 -7.44 -21.82
CA ALA A 101 -14.56 -7.66 -22.66
C ALA A 101 -14.22 -7.84 -24.16
N VAL A 102 -13.13 -7.25 -24.63
CA VAL A 102 -12.74 -7.31 -26.06
C VAL A 102 -11.61 -8.29 -26.32
N THR A 103 -10.70 -8.47 -25.37
CA THR A 103 -9.50 -9.28 -25.56
C THR A 103 -9.59 -10.67 -24.95
N GLY A 104 -10.59 -10.91 -24.09
CA GLY A 104 -10.68 -12.13 -23.28
C GLY A 104 -9.59 -12.25 -22.21
N HIS A 105 -8.67 -11.28 -22.10
CA HIS A 105 -7.65 -11.26 -21.06
C HIS A 105 -8.32 -11.08 -19.70
N VAL A 106 -8.05 -11.98 -18.76
CA VAL A 106 -8.61 -11.85 -17.42
C VAL A 106 -7.54 -11.28 -16.50
N PHE A 107 -7.76 -10.04 -16.05
CA PHE A 107 -6.85 -9.39 -15.13
C PHE A 107 -6.87 -10.08 -13.78
N THR A 108 -5.69 -10.38 -13.28
CA THR A 108 -5.53 -10.90 -11.93
C THR A 108 -5.23 -9.74 -10.98
N HIS A 109 -6.05 -9.61 -9.94
CA HIS A 109 -5.82 -8.63 -8.88
C HIS A 109 -5.02 -9.28 -7.75
N PRO A 110 -4.10 -8.55 -7.11
CA PRO A 110 -3.52 -9.00 -5.85
C PRO A 110 -4.64 -9.44 -4.93
N SER A 111 -4.51 -10.63 -4.36
CA SER A 111 -5.55 -11.14 -3.47
C SER A 111 -5.75 -10.15 -2.30
N GLU A 112 -7.01 -9.88 -1.96
CA GLU A 112 -7.37 -9.11 -0.78
C GLU A 112 -7.15 -9.91 0.52
N ASP A 113 -6.90 -11.22 0.40
CA ASP A 113 -6.57 -12.07 1.54
C ASP A 113 -5.30 -11.53 2.20
N LEU A 114 -5.49 -10.93 3.37
CA LEU A 114 -4.38 -10.32 4.09
C LEU A 114 -3.42 -11.35 4.62
N ALA A 115 -3.89 -12.57 4.90
CA ALA A 115 -3.11 -13.69 5.41
C ALA A 115 -3.58 -15.03 4.82
N ILE A 116 -2.66 -15.98 4.66
CA ILE A 116 -2.95 -17.35 4.21
C ILE A 116 -2.94 -18.24 5.45
N LEU A 117 -4.11 -18.74 5.86
CA LEU A 117 -4.28 -19.51 7.09
C LEU A 117 -4.26 -21.03 6.85
N ASP A 118 -3.27 -21.51 6.10
CA ASP A 118 -3.05 -22.96 5.97
C ASP A 118 -2.58 -23.57 7.30
N PRO A 119 -2.82 -24.88 7.56
CA PRO A 119 -2.49 -25.51 8.85
C PRO A 119 -1.03 -25.31 9.29
N ALA A 120 -0.07 -25.39 8.36
CA ALA A 120 1.35 -25.23 8.66
C ALA A 120 1.66 -23.78 9.11
N SER A 121 1.08 -22.79 8.44
CA SER A 121 1.23 -21.37 8.82
C SER A 121 0.67 -21.07 10.22
N VAL A 122 -0.44 -21.73 10.59
CA VAL A 122 -1.10 -21.55 11.90
C VAL A 122 -0.27 -22.22 12.99
N GLU A 123 0.24 -23.42 12.74
CA GLU A 123 1.16 -24.09 13.65
C GLU A 123 2.43 -23.26 13.89
N ALA A 124 3.04 -22.77 12.81
CA ALA A 124 4.22 -21.91 12.88
C ALA A 124 3.95 -20.61 13.65
N TRP A 125 2.79 -19.97 13.43
CA TRP A 125 2.37 -18.80 14.19
C TRP A 125 2.29 -19.05 15.71
N ASN A 126 1.80 -20.22 16.10
CA ASN A 126 1.67 -20.58 17.52
C ASN A 126 3.03 -20.90 18.15
N LYS A 127 3.94 -21.57 17.42
CA LYS A 127 5.23 -22.03 17.95
C LYS A 127 6.35 -21.00 17.88
N ASN A 128 6.46 -20.27 16.78
CA ASN A 128 7.62 -19.42 16.52
C ASN A 128 7.66 -18.19 17.44
N PRO A 129 8.87 -17.70 17.80
CA PRO A 129 9.01 -16.53 18.65
C PRO A 129 8.55 -15.26 17.93
N ASN A 130 8.10 -14.27 18.71
CA ASN A 130 7.86 -12.93 18.20
C ASN A 130 9.19 -12.22 17.93
N LEU A 131 9.37 -11.70 16.72
CA LEU A 131 10.58 -11.00 16.28
C LEU A 131 10.58 -9.52 16.68
N ILE A 132 9.46 -8.99 17.15
CA ILE A 132 9.34 -7.60 17.62
C ILE A 132 9.93 -7.49 19.03
N ALA A 133 10.92 -6.63 19.19
CA ALA A 133 11.41 -6.24 20.51
C ALA A 133 10.41 -5.31 21.21
N ASN A 134 10.17 -5.54 22.51
CA ASN A 134 9.19 -4.81 23.32
C ASN A 134 7.77 -4.75 22.65
N PRO A 135 7.16 -5.90 22.32
CA PRO A 135 5.94 -5.96 21.52
C PRO A 135 4.69 -5.47 22.25
N SER A 136 4.66 -5.60 23.57
CA SER A 136 3.58 -5.15 24.45
C SER A 136 3.78 -3.72 24.96
N PHE A 137 4.89 -3.07 24.57
CA PHE A 137 5.32 -1.77 25.08
C PHE A 137 5.48 -1.74 26.62
N ALA A 138 5.78 -2.88 27.26
CA ALA A 138 5.93 -2.93 28.71
C ALA A 138 7.21 -2.23 29.20
N GLU A 139 8.25 -2.22 28.36
CA GLU A 139 9.59 -1.75 28.69
C GLU A 139 9.83 -0.29 28.34
N GLY A 140 10.57 0.41 29.21
CA GLY A 140 11.08 1.74 28.96
C GLY A 140 12.34 2.01 29.78
N ALA A 141 13.10 3.02 29.37
CA ALA A 141 14.31 3.46 30.06
C ALA A 141 14.28 4.98 30.20
N ALA A 142 14.64 5.50 31.38
CA ALA A 142 14.61 6.94 31.68
C ALA A 142 13.27 7.62 31.33
N GLY A 143 12.15 6.96 31.64
CA GLY A 143 10.81 7.49 31.36
C GLY A 143 10.46 7.56 29.86
N ARG A 144 11.15 6.80 29.02
CA ARG A 144 10.97 6.77 27.56
C ARG A 144 10.76 5.34 27.07
N LEU A 145 9.92 5.16 26.07
CA LEU A 145 9.67 3.86 25.45
C LEU A 145 10.97 3.28 24.86
N ALA A 146 11.26 2.02 25.17
CA ALA A 146 12.40 1.31 24.61
C ALA A 146 12.05 0.68 23.26
N LYS A 147 13.04 0.58 22.35
CA LYS A 147 12.95 -0.14 21.05
C LYS A 147 11.95 0.41 20.03
N TRP A 148 11.38 1.57 20.29
CA TRP A 148 10.45 2.25 19.41
C TRP A 148 10.80 3.73 19.29
N GLU A 149 10.57 4.29 18.11
CA GLU A 149 10.93 5.67 17.76
C GLU A 149 9.71 6.36 17.16
N GLY A 150 9.20 7.39 17.83
CA GLY A 150 8.20 8.30 17.29
C GLY A 150 8.83 9.22 16.25
N VAL A 151 8.11 9.45 15.16
CA VAL A 151 8.53 10.26 14.01
C VAL A 151 7.43 11.21 13.60
N ILE A 152 7.80 12.48 13.47
CA ILE A 152 6.97 13.56 12.96
C ILE A 152 7.85 14.39 12.04
N GLU A 153 7.47 14.49 10.76
CA GLU A 153 8.32 15.09 9.73
C GLU A 153 9.71 14.43 9.69
N SER A 154 10.77 15.22 9.86
CA SER A 154 12.15 14.77 10.00
C SER A 154 12.57 14.47 11.44
N HIS A 155 11.74 14.80 12.43
CA HIS A 155 12.07 14.66 13.85
C HIS A 155 11.83 13.25 14.33
N ARG A 156 12.83 12.69 15.02
CA ARG A 156 12.80 11.35 15.60
C ARG A 156 13.03 11.45 17.11
N TYR A 157 12.25 10.71 17.90
CA TYR A 157 12.39 10.69 19.36
C TYR A 157 11.85 9.40 19.98
N LYS A 158 12.29 9.07 21.20
CA LYS A 158 11.66 8.00 21.98
C LYS A 158 10.39 8.55 22.68
N PRO A 159 9.21 7.96 22.46
CA PRO A 159 7.96 8.43 23.10
C PRO A 159 8.10 8.52 24.63
N PRO A 160 7.79 9.67 25.26
CA PRO A 160 7.84 9.80 26.70
C PRO A 160 6.67 9.08 27.39
N TRP A 161 6.92 8.58 28.60
CA TRP A 161 5.87 8.10 29.49
C TRP A 161 4.94 9.24 29.90
N THR A 162 3.66 8.91 29.99
CA THR A 162 2.63 9.72 30.64
C THR A 162 1.77 8.84 31.53
N VAL A 163 1.35 9.36 32.68
CA VAL A 163 0.40 8.66 33.57
C VAL A 163 -1.04 8.68 33.05
N GLN A 164 -1.32 9.54 32.07
CA GLN A 164 -2.66 9.70 31.50
C GLN A 164 -2.87 8.71 30.34
N SER A 165 -3.87 7.84 30.46
CA SER A 165 -4.29 6.97 29.36
C SER A 165 -4.88 7.75 28.16
N VAL A 166 -5.34 8.98 28.40
CA VAL A 166 -5.89 9.92 27.41
C VAL A 166 -5.19 11.29 27.54
N ALA A 167 -3.87 11.33 27.39
CA ALA A 167 -3.10 12.58 27.55
C ALA A 167 -3.52 13.66 26.54
N PRO A 168 -3.68 14.95 26.89
CA PRO A 168 -4.17 16.00 25.97
C PRO A 168 -3.52 15.99 24.59
N ILE A 169 -4.26 16.35 23.54
CA ILE A 169 -3.67 16.50 22.20
C ILE A 169 -2.63 17.61 22.26
N GLN A 170 -1.38 17.24 22.12
CA GLN A 170 -0.25 18.17 22.26
C GLN A 170 -0.09 18.98 20.98
N GLN A 171 0.27 20.26 21.13
CA GLN A 171 0.76 21.08 20.01
C GLN A 171 2.28 20.93 19.84
N ASP A 172 2.98 20.49 20.89
CA ASP A 172 4.39 20.17 20.84
C ASP A 172 4.62 18.89 20.01
N ARG A 173 5.29 19.07 18.87
CA ARG A 173 5.66 17.99 17.93
C ARG A 173 6.57 16.92 18.57
N ARG A 174 7.17 17.17 19.73
CA ARG A 174 7.96 16.16 20.45
C ARG A 174 7.14 15.32 21.43
N ARG A 175 5.82 15.56 21.51
CA ARG A 175 4.93 14.92 22.49
C ARG A 175 3.59 14.46 21.90
N MET A 176 3.48 14.31 20.59
CA MET A 176 2.25 13.78 19.97
C MET A 176 2.19 12.25 19.95
N ILE A 177 3.33 11.58 20.11
CA ILE A 177 3.43 10.14 20.30
C ILE A 177 3.93 9.89 21.72
N LEU A 178 3.14 9.15 22.49
CA LEU A 178 3.32 8.97 23.92
C LEU A 178 3.32 7.49 24.26
N TRP A 179 3.93 7.16 25.38
CA TRP A 179 3.83 5.88 26.02
C TRP A 179 2.92 6.01 27.24
N SER A 180 1.85 5.22 27.31
CA SER A 180 0.74 5.48 28.25
C SER A 180 0.12 4.18 28.78
N PRO A 181 -0.65 4.22 29.88
CA PRO A 181 -1.56 3.14 30.26
C PRO A 181 -2.62 2.89 29.18
N LEU A 182 -3.28 1.73 29.23
CA LEU A 182 -4.37 1.43 28.31
C LEU A 182 -5.57 2.39 28.52
N PRO A 183 -6.24 2.86 27.45
CA PRO A 183 -7.39 3.78 27.50
C PRO A 183 -8.63 3.22 28.20
N ASP A 184 -8.73 1.91 28.39
CA ASP A 184 -9.83 1.21 29.04
C ASP A 184 -9.58 0.89 30.52
N GLY A 185 -8.44 1.35 31.07
CA GLY A 185 -8.04 1.06 32.45
C GLY A 185 -7.48 -0.36 32.65
N GLY A 186 -7.31 -1.13 31.58
CA GLY A 186 -6.71 -2.47 31.66
C GLY A 186 -5.25 -2.44 32.13
N LYS A 187 -4.78 -3.58 32.65
CA LYS A 187 -3.37 -3.76 33.00
C LYS A 187 -2.55 -3.82 31.70
N GLY A 188 -1.63 -2.88 31.51
CA GLY A 188 -0.76 -2.85 30.34
C GLY A 188 -0.38 -1.44 29.92
N LYS A 189 0.34 -1.36 28.81
CA LYS A 189 0.78 -0.09 28.24
C LYS A 189 0.51 -0.09 26.73
N ALA A 190 0.43 1.10 26.17
CA ALA A 190 0.21 1.34 24.76
C ALA A 190 1.10 2.46 24.25
N VAL A 191 1.36 2.44 22.94
CA VAL A 191 1.75 3.64 22.22
C VAL A 191 0.48 4.42 21.89
N GLN A 192 0.43 5.66 22.33
CA GLN A 192 -0.66 6.58 22.08
C GLN A 192 -0.23 7.64 21.07
N PHE A 193 -1.02 7.81 20.02
CA PHE A 193 -0.93 8.89 19.06
C PHE A 193 -2.03 9.91 19.39
N ALA A 194 -1.63 11.14 19.68
CA ALA A 194 -2.52 12.26 19.93
C ALA A 194 -2.43 13.21 18.72
N MET A 195 -3.30 12.98 17.72
CA MET A 195 -3.27 13.63 16.41
C MET A 195 -4.02 14.97 16.42
N PRO A 196 -3.34 16.13 16.38
CA PRO A 196 -4.01 17.43 16.21
C PRO A 196 -4.47 17.64 14.76
N SER A 197 -5.43 18.54 14.57
CA SER A 197 -5.91 18.92 13.23
C SER A 197 -4.80 19.42 12.31
N SER A 198 -3.83 20.16 12.85
CA SER A 198 -2.70 20.73 12.12
C SER A 198 -1.80 19.67 11.48
N VAL A 199 -1.59 18.54 12.17
CA VAL A 199 -0.78 17.43 11.64
C VAL A 199 -1.62 16.48 10.78
N ALA A 200 -2.90 16.30 11.14
CA ALA A 200 -3.82 15.44 10.40
C ALA A 200 -3.93 15.84 8.91
N GLY A 201 -3.89 17.14 8.61
CA GLY A 201 -3.94 17.67 7.24
C GLY A 201 -2.62 17.62 6.47
N MET A 202 -1.54 17.11 7.08
CA MET A 202 -0.20 17.11 6.50
C MET A 202 0.36 15.67 6.38
N HIS A 203 1.39 15.34 7.15
CA HIS A 203 2.19 14.12 7.02
C HIS A 203 1.76 13.01 7.98
N GLY A 204 0.86 13.26 8.93
CA GLY A 204 0.44 12.28 9.94
C GLY A 204 1.50 12.01 11.02
N LEU A 205 1.38 10.89 11.74
CA LEU A 205 2.27 10.49 12.82
C LEU A 205 2.73 9.05 12.58
N ALA A 206 4.02 8.77 12.79
CA ALA A 206 4.60 7.45 12.62
C ALA A 206 5.33 7.00 13.89
N CYS A 207 5.26 5.73 14.26
CA CYS A 207 6.13 5.15 15.28
C CYS A 207 6.77 3.86 14.75
N TYR A 208 8.09 3.88 14.61
CA TYR A 208 8.84 2.77 14.05
C TYR A 208 9.39 1.84 15.12
N SER A 209 9.31 0.53 14.89
CA SER A 209 10.02 -0.49 15.66
C SER A 209 11.54 -0.36 15.53
N ASP A 210 12.30 -1.13 16.31
CA ASP A 210 13.72 -1.37 16.02
C ASP A 210 13.90 -2.14 14.69
N TRP A 211 15.13 -2.25 14.24
CA TRP A 211 15.49 -3.01 13.04
C TRP A 211 15.36 -4.51 13.28
N ILE A 212 14.71 -5.21 12.36
CA ILE A 212 14.49 -6.66 12.45
C ILE A 212 15.13 -7.30 11.23
N GLU A 213 16.06 -8.24 11.44
CA GLU A 213 16.62 -9.02 10.35
C GLU A 213 15.61 -10.04 9.83
N VAL A 214 15.52 -10.19 8.52
CA VAL A 214 14.61 -11.13 7.85
C VAL A 214 15.29 -11.84 6.69
N ALA A 215 14.77 -13.03 6.37
CA ALA A 215 15.10 -13.76 5.16
C ALA A 215 14.21 -13.29 4.01
N VAL A 216 14.82 -13.02 2.86
CA VAL A 216 14.09 -12.76 1.61
C VAL A 216 13.39 -14.04 1.16
N GLY A 217 12.18 -13.90 0.62
CA GLY A 217 11.40 -15.03 0.12
C GLY A 217 10.71 -15.86 1.21
N ALA A 218 10.90 -15.54 2.49
CA ALA A 218 10.16 -16.15 3.59
C ALA A 218 8.83 -15.42 3.82
N ARG A 219 7.79 -16.12 4.31
CA ARG A 219 6.52 -15.50 4.69
C ARG A 219 6.49 -15.24 6.19
N TYR A 220 6.23 -13.98 6.53
CA TYR A 220 6.01 -13.54 7.89
C TYR A 220 4.57 -13.11 8.07
N ARG A 221 4.02 -13.32 9.27
CA ARG A 221 2.71 -12.81 9.69
C ARG A 221 2.91 -11.69 10.69
N CYS A 222 2.24 -10.58 10.46
CA CYS A 222 2.23 -9.43 11.36
C CYS A 222 0.80 -9.22 11.90
N ALA A 223 0.64 -9.15 13.22
CA ALA A 223 -0.61 -8.84 13.89
C ALA A 223 -0.43 -7.61 14.79
N ILE A 224 -1.38 -6.68 14.74
CA ILE A 224 -1.33 -5.41 15.47
C ILE A 224 -2.68 -5.17 16.15
N THR A 225 -2.69 -5.02 17.47
CA THR A 225 -3.91 -4.66 18.21
C THR A 225 -4.00 -3.15 18.41
N TYR A 226 -5.12 -2.55 18.00
CA TYR A 226 -5.29 -1.11 18.00
C TYR A 226 -6.71 -0.68 18.40
N ALA A 227 -6.83 0.54 18.88
CA ALA A 227 -8.09 1.23 19.12
C ALA A 227 -7.97 2.66 18.59
N SER A 228 -8.96 3.14 17.85
CA SER A 228 -8.93 4.51 17.31
C SER A 228 -10.23 5.26 17.60
N LYS A 229 -10.09 6.52 18.00
CA LYS A 229 -11.13 7.54 18.11
C LYS A 229 -10.75 8.71 17.20
N GLY A 230 -10.96 8.54 15.90
CA GLY A 230 -10.72 9.56 14.89
C GLY A 230 -9.76 9.09 13.79
N PRO A 231 -8.43 9.14 14.01
CA PRO A 231 -7.43 8.92 12.98
C PRO A 231 -7.60 7.59 12.24
N THR A 232 -7.32 7.62 10.94
CA THR A 232 -7.16 6.40 10.15
C THR A 232 -5.82 5.79 10.49
N PHE A 233 -5.82 4.53 10.90
CA PHE A 233 -4.61 3.77 11.13
C PHE A 233 -4.20 3.04 9.86
N LEU A 234 -2.94 3.16 9.45
CA LEU A 234 -2.42 2.60 8.22
C LEU A 234 -1.00 2.08 8.45
N PRO A 235 -0.84 0.95 9.14
CA PRO A 235 0.48 0.42 9.42
C PRO A 235 1.17 -0.10 8.16
N PHE A 236 2.50 -0.01 8.15
CA PHE A 236 3.35 -0.58 7.11
C PHE A 236 4.39 -1.52 7.71
N VAL A 237 4.83 -2.49 6.91
CA VAL A 237 6.11 -3.18 7.12
C VAL A 237 7.02 -2.76 5.98
N LYS A 238 8.06 -1.98 6.32
CA LYS A 238 9.02 -1.43 5.36
C LYS A 238 10.28 -2.25 5.40
N GLY A 239 10.77 -2.68 4.23
CA GLY A 239 12.02 -3.42 4.09
C GLY A 239 13.13 -2.55 3.54
N TYR A 240 14.34 -2.81 4.01
CA TYR A 240 15.49 -1.95 3.84
C TYR A 240 16.71 -2.75 3.39
N ALA A 241 17.48 -2.13 2.51
CA ALA A 241 18.80 -2.56 2.08
C ALA A 241 19.82 -1.49 2.42
N LEU A 242 21.09 -1.88 2.51
CA LEU A 242 22.21 -0.95 2.60
C LEU A 242 22.57 -0.51 1.17
N ILE A 243 22.43 0.78 0.87
CA ILE A 243 22.66 1.34 -0.47
C ILE A 243 23.73 2.41 -0.38
N HIS A 244 24.71 2.35 -1.28
CA HIS A 244 25.68 3.42 -1.48
C HIS A 244 25.13 4.43 -2.51
N THR A 245 24.95 5.67 -2.09
CA THR A 245 24.50 6.77 -2.95
C THR A 245 25.69 7.66 -3.29
N PRO A 246 25.91 8.04 -4.56
CA PRO A 246 26.94 9.02 -4.91
C PRO A 246 26.81 10.29 -4.08
N GLY A 247 27.92 10.75 -3.50
CA GLY A 247 27.96 11.92 -2.61
C GLY A 247 27.73 11.62 -1.12
N GLU A 248 27.41 10.39 -0.73
CA GLU A 248 27.31 9.99 0.67
C GLU A 248 28.59 9.31 1.16
N ALA A 249 29.10 9.75 2.31
CA ALA A 249 30.35 9.24 2.89
C ALA A 249 30.28 7.75 3.25
N ALA A 250 29.09 7.22 3.55
CA ALA A 250 28.88 5.83 3.90
C ALA A 250 27.53 5.33 3.37
N PRO A 251 27.42 4.02 3.02
CA PRO A 251 26.15 3.42 2.65
C PRO A 251 25.07 3.63 3.72
N GLN A 252 23.84 3.90 3.30
CA GLN A 252 22.71 4.18 4.17
C GLN A 252 21.63 3.11 4.02
N ARG A 253 20.88 2.85 5.10
CA ARG A 253 19.69 2.00 5.01
C ARG A 253 18.58 2.74 4.26
N ARG A 254 18.15 2.20 3.13
CA ARG A 254 17.11 2.78 2.26
C ARG A 254 15.97 1.79 2.09
N GLU A 255 14.75 2.31 2.02
CA GLU A 255 13.55 1.50 1.81
C GLU A 255 13.54 0.94 0.39
N VAL A 256 13.40 -0.39 0.26
CA VAL A 256 13.37 -1.12 -1.01
C VAL A 256 12.17 -2.08 -1.12
N TYR A 257 11.38 -2.18 -0.06
CA TYR A 257 10.17 -2.99 0.03
C TYR A 257 9.15 -2.31 0.94
N ARG A 258 7.87 -2.47 0.64
CA ARG A 258 6.78 -1.98 1.48
C ARG A 258 5.58 -2.91 1.38
N ARG A 259 5.18 -3.47 2.52
CA ARG A 259 3.84 -4.02 2.71
C ARG A 259 2.97 -3.01 3.44
N GLN A 260 1.85 -2.65 2.84
CA GLN A 260 0.84 -1.79 3.45
C GLN A 260 -0.33 -2.66 3.95
N PHE A 261 -0.78 -2.44 5.19
CA PHE A 261 -2.07 -2.96 5.66
C PHE A 261 -3.23 -2.19 5.03
N PRO A 262 -4.45 -2.73 4.97
CA PRO A 262 -5.62 -1.95 4.58
C PRO A 262 -5.77 -0.70 5.45
N LYS A 263 -6.47 0.32 4.95
CA LYS A 263 -6.84 1.49 5.75
C LYS A 263 -7.77 1.04 6.88
N LEU A 264 -7.26 1.07 8.10
CA LEU A 264 -7.97 0.68 9.31
C LEU A 264 -8.71 1.91 9.85
N LYS A 265 -10.03 1.93 9.66
CA LYS A 265 -10.88 3.05 10.09
C LYS A 265 -10.96 3.16 11.61
N SER A 266 -11.46 4.31 12.10
CA SER A 266 -11.80 4.53 13.50
C SER A 266 -12.63 3.36 14.05
N THR A 267 -12.30 2.90 15.26
CA THR A 267 -13.00 1.80 15.93
C THR A 267 -13.96 2.28 17.02
N GLY A 268 -14.15 3.60 17.15
CA GLY A 268 -14.89 4.18 18.27
C GLY A 268 -14.18 4.00 19.62
N GLY A 269 -12.91 3.59 19.61
CA GLY A 269 -12.15 3.23 20.81
C GLY A 269 -12.20 1.76 21.20
N ALA A 270 -12.93 0.92 20.47
CA ALA A 270 -12.90 -0.54 20.69
C ALA A 270 -11.57 -1.13 20.20
N TRP A 271 -11.01 -2.08 20.94
CA TRP A 271 -9.82 -2.81 20.50
C TRP A 271 -10.16 -3.75 19.34
N LYS A 272 -9.31 -3.74 18.31
CA LYS A 272 -9.35 -4.66 17.17
C LYS A 272 -7.95 -5.13 16.84
N THR A 273 -7.83 -6.32 16.27
CA THR A 273 -6.55 -6.84 15.77
C THR A 273 -6.58 -6.86 14.24
N ALA A 274 -5.59 -6.24 13.61
CA ALA A 274 -5.36 -6.35 12.18
C ALA A 274 -4.23 -7.35 11.93
N VAL A 275 -4.39 -8.21 10.93
CA VAL A 275 -3.41 -9.24 10.57
C VAL A 275 -3.06 -9.12 9.10
N ALA A 276 -1.78 -9.21 8.77
CA ALA A 276 -1.31 -9.32 7.40
C ALA A 276 -0.06 -10.19 7.30
N ASP A 277 -0.04 -11.07 6.31
CA ASP A 277 1.13 -11.78 5.84
C ASP A 277 1.90 -10.90 4.85
N LEU A 278 3.21 -11.11 4.84
CA LEU A 278 4.16 -10.42 3.98
C LEU A 278 5.28 -11.37 3.57
N VAL A 279 5.71 -11.25 2.31
CA VAL A 279 6.91 -11.91 1.79
C VAL A 279 7.89 -10.80 1.40
N PRO A 280 8.91 -10.50 2.23
CA PRO A 280 9.94 -9.55 1.88
C PRO A 280 10.62 -9.98 0.58
N SER A 281 10.41 -9.17 -0.46
CA SER A 281 10.99 -9.36 -1.78
C SER A 281 11.57 -8.04 -2.26
N VAL A 282 12.58 -8.11 -3.12
CA VAL A 282 13.12 -6.91 -3.76
C VAL A 282 12.12 -6.54 -4.85
N LEU A 283 11.56 -5.33 -4.78
CA LEU A 283 10.78 -4.82 -5.91
C LEU A 283 11.65 -4.90 -7.17
N PRO A 284 11.13 -5.39 -8.32
CA PRO A 284 11.89 -5.37 -9.54
C PRO A 284 12.37 -3.93 -9.78
N PRO A 285 13.65 -3.74 -10.15
CA PRO A 285 14.18 -2.40 -10.36
C PRO A 285 13.29 -1.66 -11.36
N LYS A 286 12.76 -0.50 -10.96
CA LYS A 286 12.15 0.42 -11.93
C LYS A 286 13.20 0.75 -12.99
N HIS A 287 12.80 0.92 -14.25
CA HIS A 287 13.69 1.25 -15.37
C HIS A 287 14.74 2.30 -14.94
N GLY A 288 16.01 1.91 -14.93
CA GLY A 288 17.15 2.76 -14.53
C GLY A 288 17.94 2.30 -13.30
N HIS A 289 17.37 1.48 -12.41
CA HIS A 289 18.12 0.92 -11.28
C HIS A 289 18.84 -0.37 -11.68
N ARG A 290 20.16 -0.28 -11.91
CA ARG A 290 20.96 -1.38 -12.49
C ARG A 290 21.29 -2.54 -11.55
N GLN A 291 20.95 -2.49 -10.26
CA GLN A 291 21.34 -3.54 -9.30
C GLN A 291 20.18 -4.01 -8.43
N PRO A 292 20.01 -5.34 -8.23
CA PRO A 292 19.06 -5.87 -7.26
C PRO A 292 19.56 -5.51 -5.85
N TYR A 293 18.74 -4.77 -5.09
CA TYR A 293 19.08 -4.41 -3.72
C TYR A 293 19.00 -5.63 -2.81
N LYS A 294 20.00 -5.84 -1.93
CA LYS A 294 19.96 -6.91 -0.94
C LYS A 294 19.14 -6.47 0.28
N LEU A 295 17.83 -6.73 0.26
CA LEU A 295 16.96 -6.55 1.42
C LEU A 295 17.47 -7.43 2.55
N ARG A 296 17.65 -6.85 3.74
CA ARG A 296 18.12 -7.57 4.94
C ARG A 296 17.31 -7.25 6.19
N TRP A 297 16.78 -6.04 6.27
CA TRP A 297 16.05 -5.58 7.45
C TRP A 297 14.64 -5.17 7.10
N ILE A 298 13.76 -5.24 8.08
CA ILE A 298 12.46 -4.57 8.06
C ILE A 298 12.28 -3.72 9.33
N ARG A 299 11.32 -2.80 9.26
CA ARG A 299 10.74 -2.12 10.42
C ARG A 299 9.22 -2.13 10.30
N VAL A 300 8.54 -2.28 11.42
CA VAL A 300 7.10 -2.02 11.52
C VAL A 300 6.90 -0.53 11.75
N ASP A 301 6.10 0.10 10.89
CA ASP A 301 5.73 1.51 10.94
C ASP A 301 4.27 1.62 11.37
N LEU A 302 4.05 2.02 12.63
CA LEU A 302 2.74 2.34 13.15
C LEU A 302 2.37 3.76 12.70
N TYR A 303 1.78 3.86 11.51
CA TYR A 303 1.43 5.14 10.92
C TYR A 303 -0.07 5.44 11.05
N CYS A 304 -0.40 6.67 11.44
CA CYS A 304 -1.76 7.16 11.37
C CYS A 304 -1.82 8.55 10.73
N TYR A 305 -2.96 8.82 10.11
CA TYR A 305 -3.23 10.09 9.45
C TYR A 305 -4.71 10.46 9.61
N TRP A 306 -5.11 11.58 9.03
CA TRP A 306 -6.46 12.15 9.03
C TRP A 306 -7.61 11.17 9.35
N PRO A 307 -8.59 11.58 10.19
CA PRO A 307 -8.77 12.89 10.84
C PRO A 307 -8.02 13.06 12.17
N LYS A 308 -8.24 14.21 12.83
CA LYS A 308 -7.77 14.46 14.21
C LYS A 308 -8.35 13.44 15.20
N GLY A 309 -7.67 13.24 16.32
CA GLY A 309 -8.16 12.43 17.43
C GLY A 309 -7.07 11.55 18.03
N ARG A 310 -7.41 10.30 18.37
CA ARG A 310 -6.48 9.41 19.09
C ARG A 310 -6.44 8.01 18.51
N LEU A 311 -5.25 7.43 18.52
CA LEU A 311 -5.01 6.03 18.24
C LEU A 311 -4.17 5.46 19.39
N TRP A 312 -4.53 4.26 19.84
CA TRP A 312 -3.73 3.48 20.76
C TRP A 312 -3.36 2.17 20.08
N VAL A 313 -2.12 1.75 20.26
CA VAL A 313 -1.62 0.46 19.79
C VAL A 313 -1.07 -0.30 20.98
N LYS A 314 -1.45 -1.57 21.10
CA LYS A 314 -0.87 -2.55 22.01
C LYS A 314 -0.56 -3.83 21.24
N ASP A 315 0.38 -4.62 21.72
CA ASP A 315 0.68 -5.96 21.20
C ASP A 315 0.94 -5.99 19.68
N VAL A 316 2.20 -5.73 19.30
CA VAL A 316 2.68 -5.91 17.93
C VAL A 316 3.41 -7.24 17.83
N THR A 317 2.92 -8.13 16.98
CA THR A 317 3.50 -9.45 16.78
C THR A 317 3.94 -9.62 15.34
N LEU A 318 5.18 -10.05 15.13
CA LEU A 318 5.70 -10.46 13.84
C LEU A 318 6.39 -11.81 14.00
N LYS A 319 5.93 -12.82 13.26
CA LYS A 319 6.50 -14.18 13.31
C LYS A 319 6.75 -14.70 11.91
N LEU A 320 7.79 -15.51 11.79
CA LEU A 320 7.99 -16.36 10.61
C LEU A 320 6.87 -17.41 10.59
N VAL A 321 6.15 -17.53 9.48
CA VAL A 321 5.09 -18.55 9.30
C VAL A 321 5.37 -19.52 8.16
N GLU A 322 6.32 -19.19 7.28
CA GLU A 322 6.83 -20.12 6.27
C GLU A 322 8.27 -19.73 5.90
N SER A 323 9.18 -20.69 6.00
CA SER A 323 10.57 -20.54 5.57
C SER A 323 10.65 -20.50 4.03
N PRO A 324 11.67 -19.85 3.46
CA PRO A 324 11.87 -19.90 2.02
C PRO A 324 12.15 -21.35 1.58
N THR A 325 11.54 -21.75 0.47
CA THR A 325 11.80 -23.03 -0.21
C THR A 325 13.19 -23.03 -0.85
N ALA A 326 13.70 -24.19 -1.29
CA ALA A 326 15.01 -24.31 -1.94
C ALA A 326 15.14 -23.47 -3.23
N ASP A 327 14.03 -23.24 -3.93
CA ASP A 327 13.94 -22.35 -5.10
C ASP A 327 13.70 -20.86 -4.72
N GLY A 328 13.64 -20.55 -3.42
CA GLY A 328 13.54 -19.19 -2.89
C GLY A 328 12.16 -18.55 -3.04
N ARG A 329 11.10 -19.33 -3.28
CA ARG A 329 9.76 -18.84 -3.60
C ARG A 329 8.71 -19.37 -2.62
N VAL A 330 8.30 -18.54 -1.68
CA VAL A 330 7.05 -18.75 -0.94
C VAL A 330 5.91 -18.03 -1.66
N LYS A 331 4.70 -18.60 -1.58
CA LYS A 331 3.48 -17.97 -2.08
C LYS A 331 3.24 -16.65 -1.34
N ASP A 332 3.38 -15.54 -2.06
CA ASP A 332 3.01 -14.22 -1.55
C ASP A 332 1.46 -14.11 -1.57
N PRO A 333 0.82 -13.78 -0.44
CA PRO A 333 -0.63 -13.51 -0.40
C PRO A 333 -1.05 -12.40 -1.37
N MET A 334 -0.13 -11.54 -1.80
CA MET A 334 -0.36 -10.49 -2.80
C MET A 334 -0.11 -10.94 -4.22
N THR A 335 0.43 -12.14 -4.46
CA THR A 335 0.43 -12.71 -5.80
C THR A 335 -1.02 -12.89 -6.22
N PRO A 336 -1.43 -12.33 -7.36
CA PRO A 336 -2.77 -12.54 -7.86
C PRO A 336 -3.09 -14.04 -7.95
N LYS A 337 -4.30 -14.44 -7.54
CA LYS A 337 -4.73 -15.84 -7.69
C LYS A 337 -4.80 -16.15 -9.18
N GLU A 338 -4.10 -17.19 -9.63
CA GLU A 338 -4.34 -17.77 -10.94
C GLU A 338 -5.82 -18.15 -11.01
N LEU A 339 -6.53 -17.56 -11.97
CA LEU A 339 -7.90 -17.94 -12.24
C LEU A 339 -7.85 -19.37 -12.76
N ARG A 340 -8.38 -20.32 -11.96
CA ARG A 340 -8.65 -21.66 -12.45
C ARG A 340 -9.51 -21.49 -13.70
N SER A 341 -8.99 -21.89 -14.86
CA SER A 341 -9.80 -22.01 -16.05
C SER A 341 -11.00 -22.86 -15.67
N LYS A 342 -12.21 -22.30 -15.82
CA LYS A 342 -13.42 -23.12 -15.78
C LYS A 342 -13.27 -24.09 -16.96
N GLN A 343 -13.08 -25.37 -16.65
CA GLN A 343 -13.23 -26.45 -17.62
C GLN A 343 -14.69 -26.55 -18.06
#